data_AF-A0A4V2A861-F1
#
_entry.id   AF-A0A4V2A861-F1
#
_cell.length_a   1.000
_cell.length_b   1.000
_cell.length_c   1.000
_cell.angle_alpha   90.00
_cell.angle_beta   90.00
_cell.angle_gamma   90.00
#
_symmetry.space_group_name_H-M   'P 1'
#
loop_
_entity.id
_entity.type
_entity.pdbx_description
1 polymer ?
#
loop_
_entity_poly.entity_id
_entity_poly.type
_entity_poly.pdbx_seq_one_letter_code
_entity_poly.pdbx_strand_id
1 'polypeptide(L)'
;MNNTAQINFLLFLADSNLILAQRNGEWCGHGPVLEQDIAITNITLDVLGQGRNFYAYAAELIGNTDEDKLAYFRTEREFKNLLLCE
;
A
#
# COMPACT_ATOMS: atom_id res chain seq x y z
N MET A 1 -2.82 -21.26 15.30
CA MET A 1 -2.17 -21.68 14.03
C MET A 1 -1.22 -20.58 13.62
N ASN A 2 -0.01 -20.92 13.17
CA ASN A 2 1.08 -19.98 12.94
C ASN A 2 0.83 -19.18 11.63
N ASN A 3 -0.01 -18.15 11.68
CA ASN A 3 -0.43 -17.36 10.49
C ASN A 3 0.67 -16.40 9.99
N THR A 4 1.90 -16.50 10.49
CA THR A 4 3.00 -15.59 10.17
C THR A 4 3.30 -15.50 8.68
N ALA A 5 3.25 -16.63 7.96
CA ALA A 5 3.47 -16.64 6.50
C ALA A 5 2.38 -15.88 5.75
N GLN A 6 1.11 -16.06 6.16
CA GLN A 6 -0.03 -15.37 5.58
C GLN A 6 0.02 -13.86 5.87
N ILE A 7 0.30 -13.46 7.11
CA ILE A 7 0.44 -12.05 7.51
C ILE A 7 1.56 -11.40 6.71
N ASN A 8 2.73 -12.06 6.60
CA ASN A 8 3.85 -11.54 5.82
C ASN A 8 3.50 -11.35 4.34
N PHE A 9 2.72 -12.27 3.76
CA PHE A 9 2.27 -12.15 2.37
C PHE A 9 1.27 -11.01 2.18
N LEU A 10 0.34 -10.82 3.13
CA LEU A 10 -0.58 -9.68 3.11
C LEU A 10 0.17 -8.35 3.24
N LEU A 11 1.14 -8.26 4.15
CA LEU A 11 1.98 -7.07 4.29
C LEU A 11 2.80 -6.81 3.01
N PHE A 12 3.33 -7.85 2.37
CA PHE A 12 4.03 -7.72 1.08
C PHE A 12 3.15 -7.07 -0.01
N LEU A 13 1.89 -7.52 -0.12
CA LEU A 13 0.92 -6.95 -1.08
C LEU A 13 0.54 -5.51 -0.69
N ALA A 14 0.26 -5.27 0.58
CA ALA A 14 -0.15 -3.97 1.10
C ALA A 14 0.96 -2.92 0.93
N ASP A 15 2.19 -3.28 1.27
CA ASP A 15 3.37 -2.41 1.19
C ASP A 15 3.68 -2.02 -0.25
N SER A 16 3.62 -2.98 -1.18
CA SER A 16 3.84 -2.71 -2.61
C SER A 16 2.81 -1.71 -3.15
N ASN A 17 1.55 -1.89 -2.76
CA ASN A 17 0.47 -0.99 -3.16
C ASN A 17 0.61 0.40 -2.53
N LEU A 18 0.94 0.49 -1.24
CA LEU A 18 1.11 1.76 -0.55
C LEU A 18 2.25 2.59 -1.15
N ILE A 19 3.40 1.97 -1.41
CA ILE A 19 4.57 2.67 -1.97
C ILE A 19 4.31 3.09 -3.42
N LEU A 20 3.70 2.24 -4.24
CA LEU A 20 3.31 2.62 -5.60
C LEU A 20 2.29 3.77 -5.60
N ALA A 21 1.32 3.74 -4.68
CA ALA A 21 0.35 4.83 -4.54
C ALA A 21 1.03 6.15 -4.14
N GLN A 22 2.03 6.09 -3.25
CA GLN A 22 2.83 7.26 -2.89
C GLN A 22 3.58 7.84 -4.11
N ARG A 23 4.24 6.98 -4.89
CA ARG A 23 4.95 7.40 -6.12
C ARG A 23 4.03 8.01 -7.16
N ASN A 24 2.85 7.44 -7.37
CA ASN A 24 1.90 8.02 -8.30
C ASN A 24 1.29 9.32 -7.76
N GLY A 25 1.13 9.46 -6.44
CA GLY A 25 0.66 10.69 -5.80
C GLY A 25 1.58 11.88 -6.05
N GLU A 26 2.89 11.65 -6.20
CA GLU A 26 3.86 12.68 -6.59
C GLU A 26 3.59 13.28 -7.99
N TRP A 27 2.87 12.54 -8.86
CA TRP A 27 2.53 12.98 -10.21
C TRP A 27 1.24 13.78 -10.32
N CYS A 28 0.47 13.92 -9.25
CA CYS A 28 -0.77 14.69 -9.26
C CYS A 28 -0.48 16.14 -9.71
N GLY A 29 -1.13 16.60 -10.77
CA GLY A 29 -0.92 17.93 -11.36
C GLY A 29 0.27 18.03 -12.33
N HIS A 30 1.01 16.94 -12.55
CA HIS A 30 2.19 16.88 -13.42
C HIS A 30 1.97 16.04 -14.68
N GLY A 31 0.74 15.55 -14.89
CA GLY A 31 0.36 14.83 -16.11
C GLY A 31 0.46 15.72 -17.36
N PRO A 32 0.85 15.16 -18.53
CA PRO A 32 0.96 15.93 -19.79
C PRO A 32 -0.33 16.63 -20.22
N VAL A 33 -1.48 16.01 -19.89
CA VAL A 33 -2.84 16.53 -20.11
C VAL A 33 -3.74 16.12 -18.94
N LEU A 34 -4.85 16.83 -18.76
CA LEU A 34 -5.77 16.63 -17.64
C LEU A 34 -6.33 15.20 -17.59
N GLU A 35 -6.64 14.61 -18.74
CA GLU A 35 -7.19 13.25 -18.82
C GLU A 35 -6.20 12.20 -18.29
N GLN A 36 -4.90 12.40 -18.55
CA GLN A 36 -3.86 11.50 -18.08
C GLN A 36 -3.60 11.68 -16.57
N ASP A 37 -3.68 12.91 -16.08
CA ASP A 37 -3.57 13.22 -14.65
C ASP A 37 -4.73 12.60 -13.84
N ILE A 38 -5.95 12.69 -14.38
CA ILE A 38 -7.12 12.00 -13.80
C ILE A 38 -6.95 10.48 -13.89
N ALA A 39 -6.45 9.95 -15.00
CA ALA A 39 -6.25 8.51 -15.17
C ALA A 39 -5.24 7.95 -14.16
N ILE A 40 -4.08 8.60 -13.97
CA ILE A 40 -3.08 8.15 -12.99
C ILE A 40 -3.62 8.30 -11.56
N THR A 41 -4.34 9.38 -11.26
CA THR A 41 -4.98 9.59 -9.95
C THR A 41 -6.01 8.49 -9.66
N ASN A 42 -6.83 8.09 -10.63
CA ASN A 42 -7.80 7.01 -10.46
C ASN A 42 -7.11 5.66 -10.18
N ILE A 43 -6.06 5.32 -10.95
CA ILE A 43 -5.27 4.11 -10.71
C ILE A 43 -4.65 4.14 -9.30
N THR A 44 -4.16 5.31 -8.88
CA THR A 44 -3.57 5.51 -7.55
C THR A 44 -4.58 5.25 -6.44
N LEU A 45 -5.80 5.75 -6.58
CA LEU A 45 -6.88 5.54 -5.61
C LEU A 45 -7.27 4.06 -5.53
N ASP A 46 -7.33 3.35 -6.66
CA ASP A 46 -7.63 1.92 -6.69
C ASP A 46 -6.53 1.11 -5.97
N VAL A 47 -5.26 1.38 -6.28
CA VAL A 47 -4.11 0.71 -5.67
C VAL A 47 -4.06 0.99 -4.16
N LEU A 48 -4.28 2.24 -3.76
CA LEU A 48 -4.36 2.62 -2.34
C LEU A 48 -5.51 1.89 -1.62
N GLY A 49 -6.69 1.81 -2.24
CA GLY A 49 -7.83 1.08 -1.71
C GLY A 49 -7.54 -0.42 -1.53
N GLN A 50 -6.85 -1.04 -2.48
CA GLN A 50 -6.38 -2.42 -2.35
C GLN A 50 -5.39 -2.58 -1.19
N GLY A 51 -4.43 -1.64 -1.06
CA GLY A 51 -3.46 -1.64 0.04
C GLY A 51 -4.15 -1.59 1.41
N ARG A 52 -5.16 -0.72 1.57
CA ARG A 52 -5.98 -0.63 2.78
C ARG A 52 -6.71 -1.94 3.09
N ASN A 53 -7.33 -2.57 2.10
CA ASN A 53 -8.00 -3.87 2.29
C ASN A 53 -7.02 -4.94 2.82
N PHE A 54 -5.80 -4.99 2.28
CA PHE A 54 -4.78 -5.93 2.76
C PHE A 54 -4.29 -5.60 4.17
N TYR A 55 -4.05 -4.33 4.49
CA TYR A 55 -3.66 -3.93 5.84
C TYR A 55 -4.75 -4.21 6.87
N ALA A 56 -6.00 -3.90 6.56
CA ALA A 56 -7.13 -4.17 7.43
C ALA A 56 -7.23 -5.67 7.74
N TYR A 57 -7.08 -6.53 6.73
CA TYR A 57 -7.10 -7.98 6.95
C TYR A 57 -5.86 -8.49 7.71
N ALA A 58 -4.67 -7.96 7.42
CA ALA A 58 -3.47 -8.28 8.19
C ALA A 58 -3.62 -7.87 9.67
N ALA A 59 -4.23 -6.71 9.92
CA ALA A 59 -4.51 -6.20 11.26
C ALA A 59 -5.50 -7.09 12.01
N GLU A 60 -6.57 -7.56 11.35
CA GLU A 60 -7.52 -8.53 11.91
C GLU A 60 -6.83 -9.83 12.37
N LEU A 61 -5.90 -10.35 11.56
CA LEU A 61 -5.14 -11.55 11.89
C LEU A 61 -4.14 -11.35 13.04
N ILE A 62 -3.64 -10.13 13.24
CA ILE A 62 -2.72 -9.77 14.33
C ILE A 62 -3.49 -9.44 15.63
N GLY A 63 -4.70 -8.87 15.52
CA GLY A 63 -5.63 -8.57 16.60
C GLY A 63 -5.34 -7.31 17.42
N ASN A 64 -4.07 -6.95 17.64
CA ASN A 64 -3.66 -5.79 18.47
C ASN A 64 -3.09 -4.61 17.66
N THR A 65 -3.46 -4.50 16.39
CA THR A 65 -3.03 -3.40 15.50
C THR A 65 -4.18 -2.96 14.61
N ASP A 66 -3.99 -1.87 13.88
CA ASP A 66 -4.91 -1.33 12.88
C ASP A 66 -4.17 -1.08 11.55
N GLU A 67 -4.90 -0.74 10.49
CA GLU A 67 -4.33 -0.50 9.16
C GLU A 67 -3.30 0.66 9.18
N ASP A 68 -3.58 1.72 9.93
CA ASP A 68 -2.74 2.91 10.00
C ASP A 68 -1.41 2.63 10.71
N LYS A 69 -1.41 1.85 11.79
CA LYS A 69 -0.17 1.41 12.45
C LYS A 69 0.70 0.59 11.52
N LEU A 70 0.09 -0.32 10.76
CA LEU A 70 0.83 -1.08 9.77
C LEU A 70 1.36 -0.16 8.66
N ALA A 71 0.59 0.80 8.17
CA ALA A 71 1.02 1.69 7.09
C ALA A 71 2.10 2.72 7.50
N TYR A 72 1.99 3.33 8.68
CA TYR A 72 2.74 4.55 9.01
C TYR A 72 3.76 4.42 10.15
N PHE A 73 3.69 3.37 10.97
CA PHE A 73 4.52 3.24 12.17
C PHE A 73 5.62 2.18 12.04
N ARG A 74 5.72 1.52 10.88
CA ARG A 74 6.81 0.59 10.54
C ARG A 74 7.97 1.33 9.90
N THR A 75 9.18 0.88 10.20
CA THR A 75 10.44 1.36 9.61
C THR A 75 10.70 0.72 8.26
N GLU A 76 11.64 1.27 7.49
CA GLU A 76 12.00 0.80 6.15
C GLU A 76 12.43 -0.67 6.11
N ARG A 77 13.02 -1.19 7.20
CA ARG A 77 13.43 -2.60 7.30
C ARG A 77 12.26 -3.56 7.55
N GLU A 78 11.13 -3.03 7.97
CA GLU A 78 9.90 -3.79 8.25
C GLU A 78 8.95 -3.81 7.06
N PHE A 79 9.17 -2.92 6.08
CA PHE A 79 8.47 -2.92 4.81
C PHE A 79 8.92 -4.09 3.93
N LYS A 80 7.95 -4.63 3.20
CA LYS A 80 8.10 -5.81 2.35
C LYS A 80 7.66 -5.54 0.93
N ASN A 81 7.68 -4.28 0.50
CA ASN A 81 7.29 -3.90 -0.86
C ASN A 81 8.25 -4.50 -1.91
N LEU A 82 7.75 -4.62 -3.14
CA LEU A 82 8.59 -4.83 -4.30
C LEU A 82 9.52 -3.62 -4.51
N LEU A 83 10.79 -3.90 -4.85
CA LEU A 83 11.75 -2.86 -5.26
C LEU A 83 11.33 -2.11 -6.53
N LEU A 84 10.43 -2.68 -7.33
CA LEU A 84 9.89 -2.02 -8.53
C LEU A 84 8.99 -0.82 -8.18
N CYS A 85 8.38 -0.83 -7.00
CA CYS A 85 7.39 0.17 -6.61
C CYS A 85 8.02 1.42 -5.98
N GLU A 86 9.28 1.36 -5.55
CA GLU A 86 9.99 2.43 -4.82
C GLU A 86 10.93 3.26 -5.69
#